data_AF-A0A3D4ZHS3-F1
#
_entry.id   AF-A0A3D4ZHS3-F1
#
_cell.length_a   1.000
_cell.length_b   1.000
_cell.length_c   1.000
_cell.angle_alpha   90.00
_cell.angle_beta   90.00
_cell.angle_gamma   90.00
#
_symmetry.space_group_name_H-M   'P 1'
#
loop_
_entity.id
_entity.type
_entity.pdbx_description
1 polymer ?
#
loop_
_entity_poly.entity_id
_entity_poly.type
_entity_poly.pdbx_seq_one_letter_code
_entity_poly.pdbx_strand_id
1 'polypeptide(L)'
;KILCDFAVNGAPFGSQVSQDSNTRIVDYKVVAGDAIERIVLYRNLEPIRVVEGLFLPLITGLTHYKVRLELGWGDSNDPYQWECRIQSAKGTIESIEPCIRGKSILAPSKDRGDDDSINDLHFSIEQMDEHDVLFACETYKNPSPTQAQTSSIILEIEGTEETALEFSINHRKEHLRIADLLKGSRAGQMLGYASQSYRIHEAIPESRYFVEGSWRDQKVSDHDFYHMEVLERNGNAAFVSPVFLG
;
A
#
# COMPACT_ATOMS: atom_id res chain seq x y z
N LYS A 1 -1.44 3.37 -0.58
CA LYS A 1 -1.46 4.73 -0.01
C LYS A 1 -1.39 4.58 1.50
N ILE A 2 -0.76 5.51 2.21
CA ILE A 2 -0.73 5.49 3.67
C ILE A 2 -1.70 6.57 4.15
N LEU A 3 -2.76 6.17 4.84
CA LEU A 3 -3.71 7.09 5.47
C LEU A 3 -3.22 7.38 6.88
N CYS A 4 -2.99 8.66 7.19
CA CYS A 4 -2.57 9.10 8.51
C CYS A 4 -3.57 10.08 9.09
N ASP A 5 -3.93 9.87 10.34
CA ASP A 5 -4.49 10.88 11.22
C ASP A 5 -3.51 11.12 12.36
N PHE A 6 -3.35 12.38 12.75
CA PHE A 6 -2.38 12.82 13.75
C PHE A 6 -2.85 14.12 14.37
N ALA A 7 -2.91 14.15 15.70
CA ALA A 7 -3.35 15.31 16.43
C ALA A 7 -2.58 15.45 17.75
N VAL A 8 -2.47 16.69 18.23
CA VAL A 8 -1.98 16.98 19.60
C VAL A 8 -3.04 17.77 20.34
N ASN A 9 -3.54 17.23 21.46
CA ASN A 9 -4.67 17.79 22.22
C ASN A 9 -5.90 18.07 21.33
N GLY A 10 -6.15 17.19 20.35
CA GLY A 10 -7.24 17.35 19.38
C GLY A 10 -6.98 18.36 18.25
N ALA A 11 -5.85 19.07 18.24
CA ALA A 11 -5.47 19.91 17.11
C ALA A 11 -4.84 19.05 16.00
N PRO A 12 -5.40 19.01 14.77
CA PRO A 12 -4.91 18.13 13.71
C PRO A 12 -3.56 18.59 13.15
N PHE A 13 -2.84 17.67 12.51
CA PHE A 13 -1.60 17.97 11.80
C PHE A 13 -1.70 19.19 10.88
N GLY A 14 -0.65 20.01 10.85
CA GLY A 14 -0.64 21.30 10.15
C GLY A 14 -1.20 22.48 10.96
N SER A 15 -1.73 22.24 12.18
CA SER A 15 -2.24 23.31 13.05
C SER A 15 -1.13 24.07 13.77
N GLN A 16 -1.44 25.32 14.14
CA GLN A 16 -0.68 26.14 15.08
C GLN A 16 -1.57 26.50 16.26
N VAL A 17 -1.12 26.20 17.49
CA VAL A 17 -1.91 26.32 18.71
C VAL A 17 -1.22 27.28 19.68
N SER A 18 -1.79 28.47 19.87
CA SER A 18 -1.21 29.53 20.73
C SER A 18 -1.48 29.35 22.23
N GLN A 19 -2.51 28.59 22.61
CA GLN A 19 -2.79 28.26 24.01
C GLN A 19 -2.59 26.76 24.20
N ASP A 20 -1.46 26.38 24.78
CA ASP A 20 -1.12 24.99 25.04
C ASP A 20 -1.24 24.61 26.52
N SER A 21 -1.26 23.30 26.76
CA SER A 21 -1.28 22.71 28.09
C SER A 21 0.09 22.09 28.39
N ASN A 22 0.51 22.11 29.65
CA ASN A 22 1.73 21.43 30.10
C ASN A 22 1.68 19.92 29.83
N THR A 23 0.49 19.32 29.93
CA THR A 23 0.27 17.95 29.47
C THR A 23 -0.25 17.96 28.04
N ARG A 24 0.38 17.14 27.19
CA ARG A 24 0.03 17.00 25.79
C ARG A 24 -0.31 15.55 25.48
N ILE A 25 -1.37 15.34 24.74
CA ILE A 25 -1.85 14.04 24.28
C ILE A 25 -1.62 14.01 22.78
N VAL A 26 -0.78 13.09 22.33
CA VAL A 26 -0.48 12.86 20.91
C VAL A 26 -1.28 11.66 20.46
N ASP A 27 -2.31 11.91 19.65
CA ASP A 27 -3.19 10.88 19.09
C ASP A 27 -2.79 10.62 17.64
N TYR A 28 -2.79 9.35 17.24
CA TYR A 28 -2.45 8.97 15.89
C TYR A 28 -3.21 7.72 15.44
N LYS A 29 -3.46 7.65 14.14
CA LYS A 29 -4.04 6.50 13.46
C LYS A 29 -3.41 6.35 12.08
N VAL A 30 -3.02 5.14 11.74
CA VAL A 30 -2.34 4.81 10.49
C VAL A 30 -3.05 3.61 9.85
N VAL A 31 -3.39 3.76 8.57
CA VAL A 31 -3.84 2.65 7.71
C VAL A 31 -2.92 2.61 6.48
N ALA A 32 -2.00 1.65 6.48
CA ALA A 32 -1.00 1.44 5.43
C ALA A 32 -1.55 0.55 4.31
N GLY A 33 -1.00 0.67 3.10
CA GLY A 33 -1.26 -0.22 1.96
C GLY A 33 -0.42 -1.50 1.99
N ASP A 34 0.55 -1.58 2.89
CA ASP A 34 1.39 -2.75 3.15
C ASP A 34 1.64 -2.87 4.66
N ALA A 35 2.36 -3.90 5.07
CA ALA A 35 2.76 -4.08 6.45
C ALA A 35 3.63 -2.90 6.90
N ILE A 36 3.24 -2.29 8.01
CA ILE A 36 4.00 -1.25 8.69
C ILE A 36 5.34 -1.84 9.13
N GLU A 37 6.42 -1.19 8.73
CA GLU A 37 7.76 -1.45 9.24
C GLU A 37 7.99 -0.65 10.52
N ARG A 38 7.70 0.65 10.51
CA ARG A 38 7.75 1.48 11.71
C ARG A 38 6.84 2.70 11.64
N ILE A 39 6.40 3.16 12.81
CA ILE A 39 5.83 4.50 13.03
C ILE A 39 6.69 5.19 14.08
N VAL A 40 7.12 6.42 13.81
CA VAL A 40 7.92 7.21 14.75
C VAL A 40 7.19 8.51 15.06
N LEU A 41 6.94 8.76 16.34
CA LEU A 41 6.44 10.04 16.83
C LEU A 41 7.63 10.87 17.29
N TYR A 42 7.68 12.11 16.83
CA TYR A 42 8.74 13.05 17.13
C TYR A 42 8.20 14.23 17.93
N ARG A 43 9.04 14.77 18.80
CA ARG A 43 8.91 16.10 19.39
C ARG A 43 10.20 16.86 19.11
N ASN A 44 10.11 18.02 18.46
CA ASN A 44 11.29 18.84 18.13
C ASN A 44 12.41 18.06 17.41
N LEU A 45 12.03 17.19 16.48
CA LEU A 45 12.92 16.25 15.76
C LEU A 45 13.57 15.15 16.62
N GLU A 46 13.25 15.07 17.92
CA GLU A 46 13.66 13.96 18.77
C GLU A 46 12.57 12.87 18.78
N PRO A 47 12.92 11.61 18.50
CA PRO A 47 11.95 10.51 18.54
C PRO A 47 11.55 10.24 19.99
N ILE A 48 10.27 10.44 20.30
CA ILE A 48 9.69 10.22 21.63
C ILE A 48 9.01 8.85 21.76
N ARG A 49 8.60 8.27 20.63
CA ARG A 49 7.96 6.96 20.56
C ARG A 49 8.24 6.29 19.23
N VAL A 50 8.50 4.98 19.28
CA VAL A 50 8.61 4.13 18.10
C VAL A 50 7.64 2.97 18.26
N VAL A 51 6.78 2.78 17.26
CA VAL A 51 6.01 1.55 17.06
C VAL A 51 6.76 0.73 16.03
N GLU A 52 7.31 -0.39 16.46
CA GLU A 52 8.08 -1.31 15.62
C GLU A 52 7.14 -2.38 15.06
N GLY A 53 7.07 -2.45 13.73
CA GLY A 53 6.14 -3.28 12.98
C GLY A 53 6.35 -4.79 13.19
N LEU A 54 7.56 -5.19 13.56
CA LEU A 54 7.87 -6.57 13.93
C LEU A 54 7.20 -7.03 15.24
N PHE A 55 6.85 -6.10 16.13
CA PHE A 55 6.20 -6.42 17.40
C PHE A 55 4.68 -6.24 17.37
N LEU A 56 4.11 -5.87 16.22
CA LEU A 56 2.66 -5.82 16.05
C LEU A 56 2.08 -7.24 16.15
N PRO A 57 1.01 -7.44 16.95
CA PRO A 57 0.45 -8.76 17.17
C PRO A 57 -0.14 -9.32 15.88
N LEU A 58 -0.25 -10.64 15.78
CA LEU A 58 -1.09 -11.28 14.77
C LEU A 58 -2.47 -11.51 15.38
N ILE A 59 -3.50 -10.89 14.79
CA ILE A 59 -4.89 -11.15 15.13
C ILE A 59 -5.38 -12.33 14.29
N THR A 60 -6.11 -13.25 14.91
CA THR A 60 -6.71 -14.42 14.26
C THR A 60 -8.22 -14.35 14.37
N GLY A 61 -8.95 -14.99 13.45
CA GLY A 61 -10.42 -14.95 13.39
C GLY A 61 -10.93 -14.16 12.18
N LEU A 62 -12.18 -13.71 12.25
CA LEU A 62 -12.74 -12.80 11.25
C LEU A 62 -12.08 -11.43 11.40
N THR A 63 -11.38 -10.98 10.36
CA THR A 63 -10.62 -9.72 10.33
C THR A 63 -10.45 -9.29 8.88
N HIS A 64 -9.74 -8.18 8.66
CA HIS A 64 -9.41 -7.70 7.34
C HIS A 64 -8.00 -8.15 6.93
N TYR A 65 -7.83 -8.48 5.66
CA TYR A 65 -6.55 -8.81 5.05
C TYR A 65 -6.32 -7.92 3.84
N LYS A 66 -5.08 -7.49 3.64
CA LYS A 66 -4.64 -6.90 2.37
C LYS A 66 -3.93 -7.94 1.52
N VAL A 67 -4.36 -8.09 0.28
CA VAL A 67 -3.74 -8.98 -0.71
C VAL A 67 -3.38 -8.17 -1.95
N ARG A 68 -2.11 -8.18 -2.33
CA ARG A 68 -1.61 -7.46 -3.52
C ARG A 68 -1.40 -8.42 -4.68
N LEU A 69 -1.98 -8.11 -5.84
CA LEU A 69 -1.61 -8.69 -7.12
C LEU A 69 -0.73 -7.69 -7.87
N GLU A 70 0.49 -8.08 -8.17
CA GLU A 70 1.45 -7.30 -8.97
C GLU A 70 1.70 -7.99 -10.31
N LEU A 71 1.70 -7.20 -11.36
CA LEU A 71 1.74 -7.59 -12.75
C LEU A 71 2.90 -6.87 -13.44
N GLY A 72 3.60 -7.57 -14.31
CA GLY A 72 4.63 -6.99 -15.14
C GLY A 72 5.79 -7.94 -15.33
N TRP A 73 7.01 -7.42 -15.28
CA TRP A 73 8.23 -8.15 -15.66
C TRP A 73 8.14 -8.71 -17.11
N GLY A 74 9.24 -9.26 -17.60
CA GLY A 74 9.35 -9.72 -19.00
C GLY A 74 10.12 -8.74 -19.88
N ASP A 75 10.53 -9.24 -21.05
CA ASP A 75 11.52 -8.57 -21.91
C ASP A 75 10.92 -8.04 -23.23
N SER A 76 9.59 -8.05 -23.35
CA SER A 76 8.90 -7.50 -24.53
C SER A 76 9.08 -5.99 -24.63
N ASN A 77 9.35 -5.50 -25.85
CA ASN A 77 9.33 -4.07 -26.14
C ASN A 77 7.91 -3.51 -26.25
N ASP A 78 6.95 -4.36 -26.64
CA ASP A 78 5.55 -4.01 -26.74
C ASP A 78 4.86 -4.12 -25.38
N PRO A 79 3.85 -3.26 -25.10
CA PRO A 79 3.03 -3.39 -23.89
C PRO A 79 2.42 -4.77 -23.81
N TYR A 80 2.37 -5.29 -22.59
CA TYR A 80 1.58 -6.47 -22.30
C TYR A 80 0.26 -6.07 -21.65
N GLN A 81 -0.83 -6.55 -22.24
CA GLN A 81 -2.19 -6.33 -21.75
C GLN A 81 -2.56 -7.43 -20.75
N TRP A 82 -3.08 -7.00 -19.62
CA TRP A 82 -3.57 -7.84 -18.54
C TRP A 82 -5.07 -7.68 -18.43
N GLU A 83 -5.78 -8.80 -18.42
CA GLU A 83 -7.17 -8.93 -18.05
C GLU A 83 -7.23 -9.82 -16.82
N CYS A 84 -7.71 -9.27 -15.72
CA CYS A 84 -7.64 -9.93 -14.43
C CYS A 84 -9.02 -9.93 -13.77
N ARG A 85 -9.45 -11.11 -13.32
CA ARG A 85 -10.64 -11.29 -12.50
C ARG A 85 -10.26 -11.93 -11.17
N ILE A 86 -10.73 -11.36 -10.07
CA ILE A 86 -10.49 -11.87 -8.73
C ILE A 86 -11.82 -12.09 -8.05
N GLN A 87 -12.05 -13.33 -7.62
CA GLN A 87 -13.29 -13.75 -7.00
C GLN A 87 -13.05 -14.22 -5.58
N SER A 88 -13.88 -13.76 -4.65
CA SER A 88 -13.83 -14.17 -3.24
C SER A 88 -14.94 -15.17 -2.94
N ALA A 89 -14.61 -16.21 -2.18
CA ALA A 89 -15.56 -17.15 -1.61
C ALA A 89 -15.34 -17.24 -0.09
N LYS A 90 -16.43 -17.20 0.67
CA LYS A 90 -16.42 -17.18 2.15
C LYS A 90 -15.68 -15.96 2.72
N GLY A 91 -15.89 -14.80 2.10
CA GLY A 91 -15.39 -13.48 2.51
C GLY A 91 -15.82 -12.43 1.48
N THR A 92 -15.63 -11.15 1.80
CA THR A 92 -16.01 -10.03 0.94
C THR A 92 -14.80 -9.20 0.55
N ILE A 93 -14.87 -8.58 -0.63
CA ILE A 93 -13.91 -7.60 -1.12
C ILE A 93 -14.47 -6.22 -0.74
N GLU A 94 -13.84 -5.59 0.25
CA GLU A 94 -14.29 -4.29 0.80
C GLU A 94 -13.78 -3.12 -0.02
N SER A 95 -12.55 -3.21 -0.51
CA SER A 95 -11.94 -2.13 -1.28
C SER A 95 -10.87 -2.60 -2.25
N ILE A 96 -10.64 -1.80 -3.28
CA ILE A 96 -9.53 -1.95 -4.23
C ILE A 96 -8.72 -0.66 -4.27
N GLU A 97 -7.40 -0.80 -4.19
CA GLU A 97 -6.46 0.29 -4.38
C GLU A 97 -5.55 0.02 -5.59
N PRO A 98 -5.73 0.76 -6.70
CA PRO A 98 -4.82 0.70 -7.84
C PRO A 98 -3.47 1.35 -7.53
N CYS A 99 -2.40 0.64 -7.86
CA CYS A 99 -1.01 1.07 -7.76
C CYS A 99 -0.37 0.98 -9.15
N ILE A 100 -0.81 1.88 -10.05
CA ILE A 100 -0.43 1.88 -11.47
C ILE A 100 0.79 2.76 -11.68
N ARG A 101 1.73 2.28 -12.49
CA ARG A 101 2.99 2.98 -12.73
C ARG A 101 3.15 3.34 -14.20
N GLY A 102 3.22 4.64 -14.49
CA GLY A 102 3.55 5.26 -15.78
C GLY A 102 4.91 4.85 -16.37
N LYS A 103 5.09 5.01 -17.68
CA LYS A 103 6.34 4.72 -18.42
C LYS A 103 7.59 5.50 -17.94
N SER A 104 7.41 6.51 -17.06
CA SER A 104 8.48 7.37 -16.52
C SER A 104 9.42 7.93 -17.61
N ILE A 105 8.87 8.30 -18.76
CA ILE A 105 9.65 8.95 -19.83
C ILE A 105 9.62 10.46 -19.56
N LEU A 106 10.78 10.98 -19.13
CA LEU A 106 10.93 12.36 -18.64
C LEU A 106 11.38 13.36 -19.71
N ALA A 107 11.86 12.90 -20.87
CA ALA A 107 12.28 13.75 -21.98
C ALA A 107 12.01 13.08 -23.33
N PRO A 108 11.59 13.84 -24.35
CA PRO A 108 11.54 13.34 -25.72
C PRO A 108 12.95 12.92 -26.14
N SER A 109 13.15 11.63 -26.42
CA SER A 109 14.39 11.16 -27.05
C SER A 109 14.39 11.59 -28.52
N LYS A 110 15.53 12.01 -29.06
CA LYS A 110 15.69 12.49 -30.46
C LYS A 110 15.10 11.57 -31.55
N ASP A 111 14.90 10.28 -31.22
CA ASP A 111 14.39 9.25 -32.13
C ASP A 111 12.89 8.93 -31.92
N ARG A 112 12.18 9.62 -31.01
CA ARG A 112 10.74 9.48 -30.79
C ARG A 112 10.07 10.84 -30.94
N GLY A 113 9.08 10.92 -31.82
CA GLY A 113 8.29 12.15 -32.01
C GLY A 113 7.57 12.59 -30.74
N ASP A 114 7.09 13.84 -30.73
CA ASP A 114 6.24 14.37 -29.68
C ASP A 114 4.90 13.62 -29.68
N ASP A 115 4.81 12.59 -28.83
CA ASP A 115 3.58 11.90 -28.51
C ASP A 115 3.22 12.20 -27.05
N ASP A 116 2.27 13.12 -26.86
CA ASP A 116 1.78 13.52 -25.54
C ASP A 116 1.09 12.35 -24.81
N SER A 117 0.66 11.30 -25.52
CA SER A 117 0.03 10.09 -24.95
C SER A 117 1.05 9.04 -24.49
N ILE A 118 2.35 9.34 -24.54
CA ILE A 118 3.40 8.35 -24.23
C ILE A 118 3.31 7.82 -22.79
N ASN A 119 2.75 8.61 -21.86
CA ASN A 119 2.53 8.22 -20.48
C ASN A 119 1.09 7.76 -20.20
N ASP A 120 0.20 7.76 -21.20
CA ASP A 120 -1.14 7.20 -21.07
C ASP A 120 -1.00 5.68 -21.02
N LEU A 121 -1.28 5.13 -19.84
CA LEU A 121 -1.39 3.71 -19.62
C LEU A 121 -2.85 3.34 -19.49
N HIS A 122 -3.23 2.27 -20.17
CA HIS A 122 -4.53 1.67 -19.96
C HIS A 122 -4.62 1.07 -18.54
N PHE A 123 -5.60 1.56 -17.77
CA PHE A 123 -6.08 0.95 -16.54
C PHE A 123 -7.59 1.18 -16.44
N SER A 124 -8.35 0.12 -16.21
CA SER A 124 -9.79 0.19 -16.01
C SER A 124 -10.23 -0.84 -14.99
N ILE A 125 -11.21 -0.47 -14.16
CA ILE A 125 -11.99 -1.42 -13.35
C ILE A 125 -13.33 -1.55 -14.06
N GLU A 126 -13.60 -2.74 -14.60
CA GLU A 126 -14.78 -3.01 -15.42
C GLU A 126 -15.96 -3.50 -14.57
N GLN A 127 -15.66 -4.25 -13.51
CA GLN A 127 -16.63 -4.72 -12.54
C GLN A 127 -16.03 -4.71 -11.14
N MET A 128 -16.82 -4.29 -10.16
CA MET A 128 -16.49 -4.40 -8.75
C MET A 128 -17.78 -4.59 -7.95
N ASP A 129 -17.84 -5.71 -7.24
CA ASP A 129 -18.80 -5.98 -6.18
C ASP A 129 -18.08 -6.66 -5.00
N GLU A 130 -18.84 -7.04 -3.97
CA GLU A 130 -18.33 -7.65 -2.74
C GLU A 130 -17.68 -9.04 -2.95
N HIS A 131 -17.82 -9.67 -4.11
CA HIS A 131 -17.29 -11.00 -4.39
C HIS A 131 -16.52 -11.12 -5.71
N ASP A 132 -16.53 -10.08 -6.55
CA ASP A 132 -15.97 -10.13 -7.89
C ASP A 132 -15.37 -8.78 -8.30
N VAL A 133 -14.12 -8.81 -8.74
CA VAL A 133 -13.40 -7.66 -9.29
C VAL A 133 -12.87 -8.05 -10.65
N LEU A 134 -13.24 -7.30 -11.69
CA LEU A 134 -12.68 -7.39 -13.04
C LEU A 134 -11.96 -6.08 -13.36
N PHE A 135 -10.70 -6.18 -13.74
CA PHE A 135 -9.91 -5.03 -14.15
C PHE A 135 -8.97 -5.40 -15.29
N ALA A 136 -8.59 -4.38 -16.05
CA ALA A 136 -7.59 -4.50 -17.10
C ALA A 136 -6.50 -3.45 -16.90
N CYS A 137 -5.27 -3.80 -17.24
CA CYS A 137 -4.17 -2.85 -17.24
C CYS A 137 -3.08 -3.23 -18.24
N GLU A 138 -2.21 -2.29 -18.57
CA GLU A 138 -0.99 -2.58 -19.32
C GLU A 138 0.28 -2.38 -18.50
N THR A 139 1.31 -3.14 -18.83
CA THR A 139 2.66 -3.01 -18.24
C THR A 139 3.72 -3.08 -19.33
N TYR A 140 4.88 -2.49 -19.03
CA TYR A 140 6.03 -2.47 -19.92
C TYR A 140 7.21 -3.19 -19.27
N LYS A 141 8.21 -3.56 -20.09
CA LYS A 141 9.47 -4.05 -19.54
C LYS A 141 10.13 -2.99 -18.66
N ASN A 142 10.80 -3.45 -17.61
CA ASN A 142 11.61 -2.57 -16.77
C ASN A 142 12.79 -2.02 -17.61
N PRO A 143 13.01 -0.69 -17.66
CA PRO A 143 14.18 -0.11 -18.33
C PRO A 143 15.50 -0.53 -17.68
N SER A 144 15.48 -0.76 -16.36
CA SER A 144 16.62 -1.23 -15.58
C SER A 144 16.13 -1.96 -14.31
N PRO A 145 17.01 -2.72 -13.62
CA PRO A 145 16.63 -3.42 -12.39
C PRO A 145 16.12 -2.52 -11.25
N THR A 146 16.44 -1.22 -11.27
CA THR A 146 16.02 -0.24 -10.26
C THR A 146 14.80 0.58 -10.66
N GLN A 147 14.34 0.44 -11.92
CA GLN A 147 13.18 1.13 -12.46
C GLN A 147 12.10 0.11 -12.80
N ALA A 148 11.35 -0.30 -11.78
CA ALA A 148 10.16 -1.13 -11.99
C ALA A 148 9.17 -0.40 -12.91
N GLN A 149 8.53 -1.15 -13.81
CA GLN A 149 7.39 -0.76 -14.65
C GLN A 149 6.22 -1.73 -14.42
N THR A 150 6.16 -2.29 -13.20
CA THR A 150 5.08 -3.15 -12.74
C THR A 150 3.89 -2.29 -12.29
N SER A 151 2.71 -2.86 -12.43
CA SER A 151 1.46 -2.31 -11.92
C SER A 151 0.87 -3.30 -10.91
N SER A 152 0.18 -2.80 -9.91
CA SER A 152 -0.46 -3.67 -8.92
C SER A 152 -1.83 -3.15 -8.51
N ILE A 153 -2.61 -4.04 -7.93
CA ILE A 153 -3.80 -3.70 -7.17
C ILE A 153 -3.68 -4.30 -5.77
N ILE A 154 -4.23 -3.61 -4.77
CA ILE A 154 -4.34 -4.09 -3.41
C ILE A 154 -5.82 -4.26 -3.10
N LEU A 155 -6.20 -5.48 -2.72
CA LEU A 155 -7.55 -5.80 -2.26
C LEU A 155 -7.57 -5.79 -0.75
N GLU A 156 -8.59 -5.19 -0.17
CA GLU A 156 -8.95 -5.36 1.24
C GLU A 156 -10.09 -6.37 1.33
N ILE A 157 -9.84 -7.46 2.05
CA ILE A 157 -10.72 -8.62 2.15
C ILE A 157 -11.18 -8.75 3.60
N GLU A 158 -12.48 -8.68 3.86
CA GLU A 158 -13.05 -9.14 5.14
C GLU A 158 -13.25 -10.65 5.06
N GLY A 159 -12.66 -11.38 6.01
CA GLY A 159 -12.71 -12.83 5.96
C GLY A 159 -11.92 -13.53 7.05
N THR A 160 -11.68 -14.80 6.82
CA THR A 160 -10.91 -15.67 7.71
C THR A 160 -9.77 -16.33 6.92
N GLU A 161 -8.93 -17.09 7.60
CA GLU A 161 -7.92 -17.92 6.96
C GLU A 161 -8.50 -18.92 5.93
N GLU A 162 -9.79 -19.28 6.05
CA GLU A 162 -10.50 -20.16 5.12
C GLU A 162 -11.13 -19.45 3.91
N THR A 163 -11.09 -18.11 3.87
CA THR A 163 -11.53 -17.33 2.72
C THR A 163 -10.67 -17.69 1.51
N ALA A 164 -11.31 -18.04 0.40
CA ALA A 164 -10.65 -18.47 -0.83
C ALA A 164 -10.74 -17.38 -1.89
N LEU A 165 -9.62 -17.13 -2.57
CA LEU A 165 -9.49 -16.20 -3.68
C LEU A 165 -9.15 -16.97 -4.95
N GLU A 166 -9.97 -16.81 -6.00
CA GLU A 166 -9.65 -17.26 -7.36
C GLU A 166 -9.14 -16.08 -8.16
N PHE A 167 -7.91 -16.17 -8.66
CA PHE A 167 -7.29 -15.19 -9.54
C PHE A 167 -7.29 -15.78 -10.96
N SER A 168 -8.07 -15.20 -11.86
CA SER A 168 -7.93 -15.42 -13.30
C SER A 168 -7.09 -14.28 -13.89
N ILE A 169 -5.89 -14.59 -14.36
CA ILE A 169 -4.91 -13.63 -14.89
C ILE A 169 -4.62 -14.04 -16.33
N ASN A 170 -5.25 -13.38 -17.30
CA ASN A 170 -5.32 -13.83 -18.69
C ASN A 170 -5.76 -15.32 -18.74
N HIS A 171 -4.92 -16.20 -19.29
CA HIS A 171 -5.18 -17.65 -19.37
C HIS A 171 -4.74 -18.45 -18.14
N ARG A 172 -4.15 -17.82 -17.12
CA ARG A 172 -3.73 -18.47 -15.87
C ARG A 172 -4.84 -18.39 -14.82
N LYS A 173 -4.93 -19.43 -14.01
CA LYS A 173 -5.82 -19.49 -12.85
C LYS A 173 -5.04 -19.92 -11.62
N GLU A 174 -5.14 -19.16 -10.54
CA GLU A 174 -4.63 -19.55 -9.23
C GLU A 174 -5.79 -19.56 -8.24
N HIS A 175 -5.81 -20.58 -7.37
CA HIS A 175 -6.78 -20.71 -6.30
C HIS A 175 -6.03 -20.82 -4.98
N LEU A 176 -6.20 -19.82 -4.11
CA LEU A 176 -5.44 -19.68 -2.88
C LEU A 176 -6.37 -19.30 -1.73
N ARG A 177 -6.15 -19.86 -0.55
CA ARG A 177 -6.78 -19.34 0.66
C ARG A 177 -5.93 -18.26 1.30
N ILE A 178 -6.54 -17.43 2.13
CA ILE A 178 -5.81 -16.49 2.98
C ILE A 178 -4.76 -17.24 3.82
N ALA A 179 -5.07 -18.42 4.35
CA ALA A 179 -4.10 -19.30 5.05
C ALA A 179 -2.84 -19.62 4.24
N ASP A 180 -2.97 -19.75 2.91
CA ASP A 180 -1.85 -20.06 2.03
C ASP A 180 -1.00 -18.81 1.78
N LEU A 181 -1.65 -17.66 1.59
CA LEU A 181 -0.99 -16.37 1.39
C LEU A 181 -0.32 -15.83 2.65
N LEU A 182 -0.81 -16.16 3.85
CA LEU A 182 -0.14 -15.84 5.11
C LEU A 182 1.21 -16.56 5.26
N LYS A 183 1.42 -17.68 4.55
CA LYS A 183 2.69 -18.44 4.58
C LYS A 183 3.70 -17.92 3.55
N GLY A 184 3.25 -17.17 2.55
CA GLY A 184 4.12 -16.54 1.56
C GLY A 184 3.43 -16.23 0.24
N SER A 185 4.16 -15.51 -0.60
CA SER A 185 3.68 -15.09 -1.93
C SER A 185 3.67 -16.24 -2.95
N ARG A 186 2.75 -16.16 -3.91
CA ARG A 186 2.69 -17.02 -5.10
C ARG A 186 3.11 -16.21 -6.33
N ALA A 187 3.96 -16.76 -7.18
CA ALA A 187 4.37 -16.10 -8.44
C ALA A 187 4.25 -17.07 -9.61
N GLY A 188 4.05 -16.52 -10.81
CA GLY A 188 3.95 -17.32 -12.02
C GLY A 188 4.36 -16.54 -13.26
N GLN A 189 4.63 -17.29 -14.33
CA GLN A 189 4.92 -16.76 -15.67
C GLN A 189 3.73 -17.04 -16.60
N MET A 190 3.42 -16.07 -17.47
CA MET A 190 2.35 -16.22 -18.46
C MET A 190 2.70 -17.33 -19.46
N LEU A 191 3.93 -17.35 -19.95
CA LEU A 191 4.45 -18.35 -20.89
C LEU A 191 5.71 -19.01 -20.30
N GLY A 192 6.83 -18.98 -21.03
CA GLY A 192 8.12 -19.53 -20.62
C GLY A 192 9.13 -18.44 -20.22
N TYR A 193 10.42 -18.77 -20.36
CA TYR A 193 11.53 -17.89 -20.00
C TYR A 193 11.38 -16.47 -20.57
N ALA A 194 11.64 -15.46 -19.73
CA ALA A 194 11.53 -14.02 -20.04
C ALA A 194 10.14 -13.50 -20.44
N SER A 195 9.08 -14.31 -20.28
CA SER A 195 7.70 -13.84 -20.43
C SER A 195 7.23 -13.02 -19.24
N GLN A 196 6.13 -12.30 -19.45
CA GLN A 196 5.47 -11.53 -18.41
C GLN A 196 5.08 -12.41 -17.25
N SER A 197 5.23 -11.86 -16.06
CA SER A 197 5.08 -12.57 -14.81
C SER A 197 4.13 -11.82 -13.89
N TYR A 198 3.65 -12.51 -12.87
CA TYR A 198 2.83 -11.92 -11.84
C TYR A 198 3.26 -12.43 -10.49
N ARG A 199 2.90 -11.68 -9.47
CA ARG A 199 3.09 -12.04 -8.07
C ARG A 199 1.85 -11.69 -7.27
N ILE A 200 1.26 -12.70 -6.64
CA ILE A 200 0.29 -12.55 -5.57
C ILE A 200 1.10 -12.52 -4.28
N HIS A 201 1.17 -11.37 -3.63
CA HIS A 201 1.97 -11.15 -2.43
C HIS A 201 1.38 -11.87 -1.21
N GLU A 202 2.16 -11.93 -0.14
CA GLU A 202 1.68 -12.45 1.14
C GLU A 202 0.44 -11.66 1.62
N ALA A 203 -0.50 -12.35 2.26
CA ALA A 203 -1.64 -11.69 2.88
C ALA A 203 -1.16 -10.94 4.12
N ILE A 204 -1.58 -9.70 4.27
CA ILE A 204 -1.20 -8.85 5.39
C ILE A 204 -2.42 -8.70 6.29
N PRO A 205 -2.42 -9.23 7.52
CA PRO A 205 -3.54 -9.07 8.43
C PRO A 205 -3.65 -7.61 8.91
N GLU A 206 -4.87 -7.18 9.26
CA GLU A 206 -5.20 -5.83 9.74
C GLU A 206 -4.24 -5.31 10.80
N SER A 207 -3.90 -6.16 11.77
CA SER A 207 -2.98 -5.81 12.85
C SER A 207 -1.57 -5.42 12.40
N ARG A 208 -1.20 -5.65 11.13
CA ARG A 208 0.10 -5.29 10.55
C ARG A 208 0.05 -4.05 9.67
N TYR A 209 -1.12 -3.60 9.24
CA TYR A 209 -1.26 -2.38 8.43
C TYR A 209 -2.16 -1.31 9.07
N PHE A 210 -2.85 -1.62 10.16
CA PHE A 210 -3.67 -0.71 10.94
C PHE A 210 -3.08 -0.55 12.34
N VAL A 211 -2.76 0.69 12.73
CA VAL A 211 -2.31 1.02 14.08
C VAL A 211 -2.94 2.32 14.52
N GLU A 212 -3.54 2.34 15.71
CA GLU A 212 -3.98 3.55 16.39
C GLU A 212 -3.42 3.60 17.81
N GLY A 213 -3.24 4.80 18.34
CA GLY A 213 -2.74 4.98 19.68
C GLY A 213 -2.78 6.40 20.17
N SER A 214 -2.52 6.53 21.47
CA SER A 214 -2.43 7.80 22.17
C SER A 214 -1.20 7.78 23.07
N TRP A 215 -0.44 8.87 23.08
CA TRP A 215 0.75 9.03 23.90
C TRP A 215 0.66 10.30 24.73
N ARG A 216 0.90 10.17 26.03
CA ARG A 216 0.98 11.31 26.94
C ARG A 216 2.41 11.81 27.01
N ASP A 217 2.61 13.09 26.74
CA ASP A 217 3.87 13.77 26.85
C ASP A 217 3.75 15.04 27.71
N GLN A 218 4.90 15.64 28.05
CA GLN A 218 4.98 16.91 28.77
C GLN A 218 5.62 17.99 27.91
N LYS A 219 5.20 19.23 28.13
CA LYS A 219 5.84 20.42 27.56
C LYS A 219 7.31 20.47 27.96
N VAL A 220 8.19 20.76 27.00
CA VAL A 220 9.64 20.88 27.23
C VAL A 220 10.18 22.26 26.90
N SER A 221 9.52 23.01 26.02
CA SER A 221 9.86 24.41 25.73
C SER A 221 8.62 25.26 25.46
N ASP A 222 8.82 26.58 25.34
CA ASP A 222 7.76 27.53 24.99
C ASP A 222 7.16 27.26 23.61
N HIS A 223 7.98 26.78 22.67
CA HIS A 223 7.58 26.44 21.31
C HIS A 223 8.02 25.02 20.99
N ASP A 224 7.07 24.10 21.02
CA ASP A 224 7.31 22.71 20.65
C ASP A 224 6.50 22.34 19.41
N PHE A 225 6.98 21.36 18.65
CA PHE A 225 6.19 20.77 17.59
C PHE A 225 6.31 19.26 17.60
N TYR A 226 5.24 18.61 17.16
CA TYR A 226 5.19 17.17 17.02
C TYR A 226 4.89 16.80 15.58
N HIS A 227 5.52 15.73 15.10
CA HIS A 227 5.20 15.15 13.80
C HIS A 227 5.34 13.63 13.85
N MET A 228 4.87 12.95 12.81
CA MET A 228 4.90 11.50 12.70
C MET A 228 5.49 11.08 11.36
N GLU A 229 6.31 10.04 11.38
CA GLU A 229 6.77 9.36 10.17
C GLU A 229 6.25 7.91 10.17
N VAL A 230 5.87 7.42 9.00
CA VAL A 230 5.44 6.04 8.78
C VAL A 230 6.29 5.44 7.66
N LEU A 231 6.76 4.21 7.84
CA LEU A 231 7.45 3.42 6.82
C LEU A 231 6.75 2.07 6.66
N GLU A 232 6.45 1.71 5.42
CA GLU A 232 5.98 0.39 5.01
C GLU A 232 7.17 -0.53 4.64
N ARG A 233 7.02 -1.84 4.78
CA ARG A 233 8.06 -2.83 4.41
C ARG A 233 8.46 -2.81 2.93
N ASN A 234 7.61 -2.25 2.06
CA ASN A 234 7.91 -2.06 0.64
C ASN A 234 8.71 -0.77 0.34
N GLY A 235 9.04 0.02 1.36
CA GLY A 235 9.80 1.26 1.24
C GLY A 235 8.94 2.52 1.04
N ASN A 236 7.62 2.42 0.93
CA ASN A 236 6.75 3.60 0.93
C ASN A 236 6.80 4.27 2.29
N ALA A 237 6.81 5.61 2.30
CA ALA A 237 6.85 6.39 3.51
C ALA A 237 5.83 7.53 3.49
N ALA A 238 5.35 7.92 4.66
CA ALA A 238 4.55 9.11 4.88
C ALA A 238 5.22 9.99 5.93
N PHE A 239 5.32 11.29 5.63
CA PHE A 239 5.78 12.33 6.54
C PHE A 239 4.57 13.19 6.88
N VAL A 240 4.11 13.12 8.11
CA VAL A 240 2.91 13.84 8.56
C VAL A 240 3.30 15.24 8.99
N SER A 241 2.56 16.25 8.52
CA SER A 241 2.87 17.64 8.85
C SER A 241 2.86 17.87 10.36
N PRO A 242 3.69 18.80 10.86
CA PRO A 242 3.77 19.04 12.30
C PRO A 242 2.52 19.73 12.86
N VAL A 243 2.28 19.53 14.16
CA VAL A 243 1.43 20.40 15.00
C VAL A 243 2.35 21.31 15.81
N PHE A 244 2.23 22.62 15.65
CA PHE A 244 3.01 23.61 16.39
C PHE A 244 2.25 24.10 17.62
N LEU A 245 2.93 24.16 18.77
CA LEU A 245 2.38 24.57 20.06
C LEU A 245 3.26 25.69 20.64
N GLY A 246 2.64 26.82 21.00
CA GLY A 246 3.31 28.00 21.55
C GLY A 246 3.17 29.26 20.73
#